data_AF-A0A9E5W8I2-F1
#
_entry.id   AF-A0A9E5W8I2-F1
#
_cell.length_a   1.000
_cell.length_b   1.000
_cell.length_c   1.000
_cell.angle_alpha   90.00
_cell.angle_beta   90.00
_cell.angle_gamma   90.00
#
_symmetry.space_group_name_H-M   'P 1'
#
loop_
_entity.id
_entity.type
_entity.pdbx_description
1 polymer ?
#
loop_
_entity_poly.entity_id
_entity_poly.type
_entity_poly.pdbx_seq_one_letter_code
_entity_poly.pdbx_strand_id
1 'polypeptide(L)'
;MGYIVFLDRDGVINIDSSSYIKNESEFEFIPKSPEAVALLCQNGFQVIVITNQSLIGRKMASPQQLDAVFEKMKKGIEKAGGRIKDIFFCPHTPEDNCFCRKPKPGLILNARDKYHLDLDQSCMVGDSAKDIECAQNAGCSKVLLVKTGNGSKAQKELSLKGITPDHIACDLYEAALWIILNVKI
;
A
#
# COMPACT_ATOMS: atom_id res chain seq x y z
N MET A 1 15.70 -10.95 9.77
CA MET A 1 15.06 -10.01 8.83
C MET A 1 14.02 -9.23 9.61
N GLY A 2 13.81 -7.93 9.35
CA GLY A 2 12.77 -7.16 10.04
C GLY A 2 11.37 -7.42 9.44
N TYR A 3 10.32 -7.26 10.25
CA TYR A 3 8.93 -7.42 9.82
C TYR A 3 8.55 -6.36 8.77
N ILE A 4 7.86 -6.80 7.71
CA ILE A 4 7.53 -5.95 6.57
C ILE A 4 6.09 -5.48 6.62
N VAL A 5 5.88 -4.18 6.46
CA VAL A 5 4.56 -3.59 6.25
C VAL A 5 4.46 -3.14 4.80
N PHE A 6 3.66 -3.85 4.02
CA PHE A 6 3.28 -3.44 2.68
C PHE A 6 2.14 -2.43 2.76
N LEU A 7 2.26 -1.32 2.04
CA LEU A 7 1.23 -0.28 1.98
C LEU A 7 0.76 -0.08 0.54
N ASP A 8 -0.54 0.06 0.31
CA ASP A 8 -0.98 0.77 -0.90
C ASP A 8 -0.65 2.27 -0.80
N ARG A 9 -0.75 2.96 -1.94
CA ARG A 9 -0.48 4.39 -2.06
C ARG A 9 -1.77 5.20 -2.02
N ASP A 10 -2.59 5.05 -3.05
CA ASP A 10 -3.83 5.82 -3.24
C ASP A 10 -4.90 5.31 -2.27
N GLY A 11 -5.53 6.21 -1.53
CA GLY A 11 -6.53 5.87 -0.50
C GLY A 11 -5.94 5.42 0.84
N VAL A 12 -4.62 5.21 0.92
CA VAL A 12 -3.91 4.79 2.14
C VAL A 12 -2.90 5.84 2.61
N ILE A 13 -1.94 6.21 1.75
CA ILE A 13 -0.93 7.24 2.04
C ILE A 13 -1.42 8.61 1.55
N ASN A 14 -1.96 8.66 0.33
CA ASN A 14 -2.50 9.87 -0.28
C ASN A 14 -3.99 9.75 -0.56
N ILE A 15 -4.64 10.89 -0.73
CA ILE A 15 -6.05 10.95 -1.12
C ILE A 15 -6.19 10.29 -2.49
N ASP A 16 -7.11 9.33 -2.61
CA ASP A 16 -7.42 8.67 -3.88
C ASP A 16 -8.14 9.64 -4.84
N SER A 17 -7.98 9.41 -6.14
CA SER A 17 -8.64 10.20 -7.18
C SER A 17 -9.16 9.30 -8.29
N SER A 18 -10.46 9.39 -8.56
CA SER A 18 -11.10 8.74 -9.70
C SER A 18 -10.54 9.20 -11.06
N SER A 19 -9.88 10.36 -11.08
CA SER A 19 -9.23 10.95 -12.26
C SER A 19 -7.73 10.71 -12.33
N TYR A 20 -7.22 9.79 -11.49
CA TYR A 20 -5.80 9.48 -11.28
C TYR A 20 -4.98 10.66 -10.73
N ILE A 21 -3.88 10.34 -10.06
CA ILE A 21 -2.86 11.31 -9.64
C ILE A 21 -1.78 11.34 -10.73
N LYS A 22 -1.83 12.35 -11.60
CA LYS A 22 -1.01 12.41 -12.83
C LYS A 22 0.33 13.12 -12.65
N ASN A 23 0.46 13.92 -11.61
CA ASN A 23 1.65 14.70 -11.30
C ASN A 23 1.70 15.02 -9.81
N GLU A 24 2.83 15.54 -9.35
CA GLU A 24 3.09 15.80 -7.94
C GLU A 24 2.20 16.90 -7.35
N SER A 25 1.62 17.80 -8.14
CA SER A 25 0.72 18.85 -7.62
C SER A 25 -0.65 18.29 -7.21
N GLU A 26 -1.09 17.20 -7.85
CA GLU A 26 -2.32 16.46 -7.51
C GLU A 26 -2.15 15.56 -6.29
N PHE A 27 -0.91 15.25 -5.87
CA PHE A 27 -0.65 14.38 -4.73
C PHE A 27 -0.85 15.13 -3.41
N GLU A 28 -1.79 14.66 -2.59
CA GLU A 28 -2.05 15.18 -1.24
C GLU A 28 -2.06 14.04 -0.23
N PHE A 29 -1.31 14.17 0.86
CA PHE A 29 -1.30 13.18 1.92
C PHE A 29 -2.66 13.10 2.61
N ILE A 30 -3.10 11.89 2.91
CA ILE A 30 -4.13 11.69 3.94
C ILE A 30 -3.54 12.15 5.28
N PRO A 31 -4.27 12.92 6.10
CA PRO A 31 -3.79 13.38 7.40
C PRO A 31 -3.16 12.27 8.22
N LYS A 32 -2.01 12.56 8.85
CA LYS A 32 -1.22 11.63 9.67
C LYS A 32 -0.59 10.42 8.94
N SER A 33 -0.76 10.27 7.63
CA SER A 33 -0.16 9.14 6.90
C SER A 33 1.37 9.15 6.90
N PRO A 34 2.06 10.30 6.70
CA PRO A 34 3.52 10.38 6.89
C PRO A 34 3.96 9.97 8.30
N GLU A 35 3.25 10.45 9.32
CA GLU A 35 3.51 10.16 10.73
C GLU A 35 3.27 8.68 11.06
N ALA A 36 2.30 8.03 10.42
CA ALA A 36 2.06 6.60 10.55
C ALA A 36 3.25 5.78 10.04
N VAL A 37 3.80 6.14 8.88
CA VAL A 37 5.00 5.48 8.34
C VAL A 37 6.21 5.74 9.24
N ALA A 38 6.36 6.95 9.77
CA ALA A 38 7.39 7.28 10.76
C ALA A 38 7.27 6.42 12.02
N LEU A 39 6.05 6.28 12.55
CA LEU A 39 5.76 5.48 13.73
C LEU A 39 6.13 4.00 13.52
N LEU A 40 5.79 3.42 12.37
CA LEU A 40 6.21 2.06 12.01
C LEU A 40 7.74 1.92 11.98
N CYS A 41 8.44 2.84 11.31
CA CYS A 41 9.90 2.80 11.20
C CYS A 41 10.60 2.91 12.57
N GLN A 42 10.11 3.80 13.43
CA GLN A 42 10.65 4.00 14.79
C GLN A 42 10.46 2.77 15.68
N ASN A 43 9.46 1.92 15.38
CA ASN A 43 9.20 0.66 16.06
C ASN A 43 9.81 -0.54 15.33
N GLY A 44 10.80 -0.34 14.45
CA GLY A 44 11.59 -1.42 13.85
C GLY A 44 10.99 -2.10 12.62
N PHE A 45 9.81 -1.66 12.17
CA PHE A 45 9.19 -2.18 10.95
C PHE A 45 9.83 -1.59 9.70
N GLN A 46 9.85 -2.35 8.61
CA GLN A 46 10.26 -1.86 7.30
C GLN A 46 9.04 -1.69 6.40
N VAL A 47 8.93 -0.53 5.74
CA VAL A 47 7.77 -0.19 4.91
C VAL A 47 8.11 -0.32 3.43
N ILE A 48 7.30 -1.06 2.68
CA ILE A 48 7.40 -1.18 1.21
C ILE A 48 6.06 -0.75 0.61
N VAL A 49 6.07 0.12 -0.39
CA VAL A 49 4.85 0.53 -1.09
C VAL A 49 4.58 -0.41 -2.27
N ILE A 50 3.35 -0.89 -2.39
CA ILE A 50 2.87 -1.79 -3.45
C ILE A 50 1.62 -1.20 -4.11
N THR A 51 1.73 -0.67 -5.33
CA THR A 51 0.65 0.15 -5.92
C THR A 51 0.33 -0.14 -7.39
N ASN A 52 -0.95 -0.03 -7.76
CA ASN A 52 -1.41 -0.15 -9.15
C ASN A 52 -1.41 1.23 -9.83
N GLN A 53 -0.55 1.46 -10.83
CA GLN A 53 -0.40 2.74 -11.54
C GLN A 53 -0.74 2.60 -13.03
N SER A 54 -1.97 2.17 -13.33
CA SER A 54 -2.43 1.93 -14.71
C SER A 54 -2.48 3.19 -15.58
N LEU A 55 -2.36 4.38 -14.97
CA LEU A 55 -2.26 5.65 -15.70
C LEU A 55 -1.05 5.66 -16.67
N ILE A 56 0.01 4.91 -16.36
CA ILE A 56 1.17 4.73 -17.24
C ILE A 56 0.81 3.91 -18.47
N GLY A 57 0.24 2.72 -18.30
CA GLY A 57 -0.22 1.88 -19.43
C GLY A 57 -1.30 2.56 -20.27
N ARG A 58 -2.13 3.41 -19.65
CA ARG A 58 -3.12 4.26 -20.32
C ARG A 58 -2.53 5.51 -20.98
N LYS A 59 -1.22 5.75 -20.87
CA LYS A 59 -0.51 6.93 -21.41
C LYS A 59 -1.07 8.27 -20.90
N MET A 60 -1.62 8.28 -19.68
CA MET A 60 -2.16 9.48 -19.02
C MET A 60 -1.09 10.29 -18.29
N ALA A 61 0.03 9.65 -17.94
CA ALA A 61 1.25 10.33 -17.50
C ALA A 61 2.48 9.54 -17.96
N SER A 62 3.63 10.21 -18.00
CA SER A 62 4.91 9.57 -18.27
C SER A 62 5.48 8.91 -17.00
N PRO A 63 6.42 7.95 -17.15
CA PRO A 63 7.17 7.42 -16.02
C PRO A 63 7.83 8.52 -15.17
N GLN A 64 8.36 9.57 -15.80
CA GLN A 64 9.01 10.68 -15.10
C GLN A 64 8.02 11.48 -14.23
N GLN A 65 6.76 11.64 -14.67
CA GLN A 65 5.72 12.28 -13.87
C GLN A 65 5.34 11.42 -12.66
N LEU A 66 5.29 10.09 -12.83
CA LEU A 66 5.07 9.17 -11.72
C LEU A 66 6.25 9.18 -10.74
N ASP A 67 7.48 9.23 -11.24
CA ASP A 67 8.68 9.35 -10.41
C ASP A 67 8.64 10.64 -9.57
N ALA A 68 8.21 11.77 -10.16
CA ALA A 68 8.03 13.02 -9.42
C ALA A 68 7.01 12.90 -8.26
N VAL A 69 5.91 12.16 -8.49
CA VAL A 69 4.93 11.82 -7.43
C VAL A 69 5.59 10.98 -6.33
N PHE A 70 6.35 9.94 -6.71
CA PHE A 70 7.06 9.11 -5.73
C PHE A 70 8.11 9.90 -4.93
N GLU A 71 8.82 10.83 -5.57
CA GLU A 71 9.76 11.73 -4.88
C GLU A 71 9.05 12.66 -3.88
N LYS A 72 7.91 13.24 -4.26
CA LYS A 72 7.11 14.05 -3.32
C LYS A 72 6.65 13.23 -2.12
N MET A 73 6.16 12.01 -2.36
CA MET A 73 5.74 11.08 -1.31
C MET A 73 6.90 10.74 -0.36
N LYS A 74 8.05 10.33 -0.90
CA LYS A 74 9.23 9.97 -0.10
C LYS A 74 9.70 11.15 0.76
N LYS A 75 9.86 12.33 0.17
CA LYS A 75 10.27 13.54 0.89
C LYS A 75 9.32 13.91 2.04
N GLY A 76 8.01 13.79 1.81
CA GLY A 76 7.01 14.05 2.85
C GLY A 76 7.11 13.07 4.02
N ILE A 77 7.31 11.78 3.74
CA ILE A 77 7.50 10.73 4.74
C ILE A 77 8.83 10.91 5.50
N GLU A 78 9.92 11.21 4.79
CA GLU A 78 11.23 11.48 5.39
C GLU A 78 11.19 12.70 6.31
N LYS A 79 10.47 13.75 5.93
CA LYS A 79 10.27 14.94 6.78
C LYS A 79 9.54 14.60 8.08
N ALA A 80 8.66 13.61 8.08
CA ALA A 80 8.00 13.10 9.29
C ALA A 80 8.88 12.11 10.10
N GLY A 81 10.08 11.78 9.61
CA GLY A 81 11.00 10.82 10.25
C GLY A 81 10.76 9.36 9.85
N GLY A 82 9.95 9.11 8.82
CA GLY A 82 9.74 7.78 8.25
C GLY A 82 10.66 7.47 7.08
N ARG A 83 10.62 6.22 6.59
CA ARG A 83 11.36 5.79 5.41
C ARG A 83 10.58 4.74 4.64
N ILE A 84 10.50 4.92 3.33
CA ILE A 84 10.07 3.85 2.42
C ILE A 84 11.32 3.08 1.99
N LYS A 85 11.34 1.76 2.23
CA LYS A 85 12.42 0.87 1.83
C LYS A 85 12.47 0.70 0.30
N ASP A 86 11.30 0.50 -0.32
CA ASP A 86 11.18 0.37 -1.77
C ASP A 86 9.73 0.63 -2.23
N ILE A 87 9.58 0.87 -3.53
CA ILE A 87 8.27 1.05 -4.18
C ILE A 87 8.18 0.07 -5.35
N PHE A 88 7.19 -0.81 -5.31
CA PHE A 88 6.83 -1.66 -6.43
C PHE A 88 5.50 -1.18 -7.00
N PHE A 89 5.45 -0.97 -8.31
CA PHE A 89 4.23 -0.56 -8.97
C PHE A 89 3.93 -1.37 -10.23
N CYS A 90 2.64 -1.53 -10.51
CA CYS A 90 2.16 -2.13 -11.75
C CYS A 90 1.70 -1.04 -12.73
N PRO A 91 2.38 -0.85 -13.89
CA PRO A 91 1.96 0.15 -14.89
C PRO A 91 0.79 -0.30 -15.77
N HIS A 92 0.45 -1.59 -15.72
CA HIS A 92 -0.48 -2.24 -16.64
C HIS A 92 -1.95 -1.88 -16.41
N THR A 93 -2.73 -1.91 -17.49
CA THR A 93 -4.19 -1.79 -17.46
C THR A 93 -4.83 -3.13 -17.03
N PRO A 94 -6.15 -3.16 -16.75
CA PRO A 94 -6.85 -4.41 -16.47
C PRO A 94 -6.76 -5.44 -17.61
N GLU A 95 -6.69 -4.98 -18.86
CA GLU A 95 -6.75 -5.82 -20.06
C GLU A 95 -5.41 -6.53 -20.37
N ASP A 96 -4.29 -6.01 -19.85
CA ASP A 96 -2.94 -6.54 -20.09
C ASP A 96 -2.70 -7.92 -19.46
N ASN A 97 -3.60 -8.37 -18.57
CA ASN A 97 -3.52 -9.68 -17.90
C ASN A 97 -2.18 -10.01 -17.21
N CYS A 98 -1.39 -8.99 -16.85
CA CYS A 98 -0.08 -9.15 -16.23
C CYS A 98 -0.14 -9.89 -14.88
N PHE A 99 1.00 -10.36 -14.38
CA PHE A 99 1.08 -11.07 -13.09
C PHE A 99 1.09 -10.14 -11.86
N CYS A 100 1.42 -8.86 -12.05
CA CYS A 100 1.69 -7.95 -10.94
C CYS A 100 0.49 -7.08 -10.51
N ARG A 101 -0.53 -6.89 -11.35
CA ARG A 101 -1.68 -6.04 -11.01
C ARG A 101 -2.52 -6.68 -9.90
N LYS A 102 -2.67 -5.98 -8.76
CA LYS A 102 -3.57 -6.40 -7.66
C LYS A 102 -4.99 -6.64 -8.20
N PRO A 103 -5.66 -7.77 -7.88
CA PRO A 103 -5.44 -8.66 -6.73
C PRO A 103 -4.40 -9.77 -6.93
N LYS A 104 -3.67 -9.80 -8.05
CA LYS A 104 -2.57 -10.76 -8.19
C LYS A 104 -1.40 -10.39 -7.27
N PRO A 105 -0.71 -11.38 -6.67
CA PRO A 105 0.30 -11.13 -5.63
C PRO A 105 1.66 -10.66 -6.17
N GLY A 106 1.78 -10.43 -7.47
CA GLY A 106 3.09 -10.41 -8.11
C GLY A 106 4.05 -9.31 -7.65
N LEU A 107 3.54 -8.14 -7.28
CA LEU A 107 4.40 -7.09 -6.71
C LEU A 107 4.95 -7.48 -5.33
N ILE A 108 4.15 -8.15 -4.49
CA ILE A 108 4.60 -8.65 -3.17
C ILE A 108 5.62 -9.77 -3.37
N LEU A 109 5.36 -10.70 -4.30
CA LEU A 109 6.31 -11.79 -4.60
C LEU A 109 7.63 -11.26 -5.18
N ASN A 110 7.59 -10.22 -6.01
CA ASN A 110 8.81 -9.56 -6.47
C ASN A 110 9.59 -8.92 -5.32
N ALA A 111 8.90 -8.29 -4.36
CA ALA A 111 9.53 -7.73 -3.17
C ALA A 111 10.13 -8.84 -2.28
N ARG A 112 9.41 -9.95 -2.13
CA ARG A 112 9.88 -11.15 -1.45
C ARG A 112 11.18 -11.65 -2.07
N ASP A 113 11.21 -11.83 -3.38
CA ASP A 113 12.37 -12.40 -4.06
C ASP A 113 13.57 -11.44 -4.04
N LYS A 114 13.34 -10.13 -4.24
CA LYS A 114 14.40 -9.10 -4.21
C LYS A 114 15.07 -8.98 -2.83
N TYR A 115 14.30 -9.11 -1.75
CA TYR A 115 14.78 -8.89 -0.39
C TYR A 115 14.82 -10.17 0.45
N HIS A 116 14.59 -11.33 -0.16
CA HIS A 116 14.48 -12.66 0.47
C HIS A 116 13.46 -12.72 1.62
N LEU A 117 12.39 -11.94 1.57
CA LEU A 117 11.46 -11.73 2.68
C LEU A 117 10.76 -13.02 3.12
N ASP A 118 10.51 -13.13 4.42
CA ASP A 118 9.55 -14.08 4.97
C ASP A 118 8.17 -13.41 5.03
N LEU A 119 7.21 -13.91 4.25
CA LEU A 119 5.87 -13.32 4.18
C LEU A 119 5.01 -13.66 5.42
N ASP A 120 5.39 -14.68 6.19
CA ASP A 120 4.79 -14.92 7.51
C ASP A 120 5.16 -13.80 8.50
N GLN A 121 6.25 -13.06 8.22
CA GLN A 121 6.66 -11.85 8.93
C GLN A 121 6.30 -10.58 8.15
N SER A 122 5.09 -10.56 7.57
CA SER A 122 4.60 -9.40 6.83
C SER A 122 3.12 -9.14 6.97
N CYS A 123 2.74 -7.86 6.84
CA CYS A 123 1.36 -7.46 6.72
C CYS A 123 1.14 -6.53 5.53
N MET A 124 -0.12 -6.42 5.08
CA MET A 124 -0.51 -5.41 4.09
C MET A 124 -1.62 -4.52 4.62
N VAL A 125 -1.51 -3.21 4.36
CA VAL A 125 -2.57 -2.21 4.60
C VAL A 125 -3.05 -1.69 3.25
N GLY A 126 -4.35 -1.80 2.99
CA GLY A 126 -4.99 -1.35 1.75
C GLY A 126 -6.34 -0.68 2.00
N ASP A 127 -6.89 -0.01 0.99
CA ASP A 127 -8.22 0.59 1.02
C ASP A 127 -9.23 -0.17 0.12
N SER A 128 -8.77 -1.18 -0.64
CA SER A 128 -9.59 -1.90 -1.61
C SER A 128 -9.64 -3.40 -1.33
N ALA A 129 -10.70 -4.07 -1.80
CA ALA A 129 -10.79 -5.54 -1.70
C ALA A 129 -9.62 -6.24 -2.41
N LYS A 130 -9.10 -5.61 -3.48
CA LYS A 130 -7.98 -6.14 -4.27
C LYS A 130 -6.68 -6.16 -3.48
N ASP A 131 -6.50 -5.25 -2.53
CA ASP A 131 -5.32 -5.23 -1.66
C ASP A 131 -5.34 -6.39 -0.69
N ILE A 132 -6.48 -6.60 -0.04
CA ILE A 132 -6.69 -7.69 0.90
C ILE A 132 -6.49 -9.03 0.19
N GLU A 133 -7.12 -9.22 -0.98
CA GLU A 133 -6.95 -10.41 -1.81
C GLU A 133 -5.49 -10.59 -2.27
N CYS A 134 -4.80 -9.51 -2.68
CA CYS A 134 -3.40 -9.56 -3.09
C CYS A 134 -2.49 -10.11 -1.98
N ALA A 135 -2.66 -9.60 -0.76
CA ALA A 135 -1.86 -10.04 0.38
C ALA A 135 -2.18 -11.47 0.82
N GLN A 136 -3.46 -11.86 0.83
CA GLN A 136 -3.86 -13.25 1.10
C GLN A 136 -3.28 -14.21 0.06
N ASN A 137 -3.36 -13.86 -1.23
CA ASN A 137 -2.80 -14.64 -2.32
C ASN A 137 -1.27 -14.72 -2.27
N ALA A 138 -0.61 -13.72 -1.69
CA ALA A 138 0.85 -13.72 -1.51
C ALA A 138 1.29 -14.56 -0.30
N GLY A 139 0.39 -14.80 0.67
CA GLY A 139 0.71 -15.44 1.94
C GLY A 139 1.23 -14.46 3.00
N CYS A 140 0.81 -13.20 2.98
CA CYS A 140 1.10 -12.28 4.09
C CYS A 140 0.38 -12.75 5.37
N SER A 141 1.03 -12.68 6.52
CA SER A 141 0.44 -13.17 7.78
C SER A 141 -0.71 -12.31 8.31
N LYS A 142 -0.74 -11.02 7.96
CA LYS A 142 -1.80 -10.09 8.37
C LYS A 142 -2.28 -9.20 7.23
N VAL A 143 -3.57 -8.92 7.19
CA VAL A 143 -4.19 -8.01 6.21
C VAL A 143 -5.11 -7.02 6.90
N LEU A 144 -4.87 -5.73 6.68
CA LEU A 144 -5.60 -4.63 7.30
C LEU A 144 -6.28 -3.80 6.22
N LEU A 145 -7.53 -3.43 6.49
CA LEU A 145 -8.28 -2.49 5.66
C LEU A 145 -8.36 -1.14 6.37
N VAL A 146 -8.05 -0.05 5.67
CA VAL A 146 -8.35 1.31 6.16
C VAL A 146 -9.66 1.81 5.57
N LYS A 147 -10.40 2.65 6.30
CA LYS A 147 -11.67 3.24 5.83
C LYS A 147 -11.50 4.45 4.91
N THR A 148 -10.30 5.03 4.85
CA THR A 148 -9.93 6.05 3.87
C THR A 148 -10.04 5.52 2.44
N GLY A 149 -10.05 6.41 1.44
CA GLY A 149 -10.23 6.03 0.04
C GLY A 149 -11.50 5.21 -0.20
N ASN A 150 -11.33 4.01 -0.76
CA ASN A 150 -12.40 3.08 -1.10
C ASN A 150 -12.78 2.13 0.05
N GLY A 151 -12.19 2.29 1.24
CA GLY A 151 -12.30 1.35 2.35
C GLY A 151 -13.71 0.96 2.75
N SER A 152 -14.61 1.95 2.85
CA SER A 152 -16.02 1.69 3.20
C SER A 152 -16.77 0.86 2.15
N LYS A 153 -16.42 1.01 0.87
CA LYS A 153 -16.97 0.19 -0.22
C LYS A 153 -16.32 -1.19 -0.21
N ALA A 154 -15.00 -1.25 -0.03
CA ALA A 154 -14.24 -2.49 0.05
C ALA A 154 -14.72 -3.39 1.20
N GLN A 155 -15.04 -2.83 2.37
CA GLN A 155 -15.58 -3.60 3.49
C GLN A 155 -16.87 -4.34 3.12
N LYS A 156 -17.78 -3.70 2.37
CA LYS A 156 -19.01 -4.33 1.88
C LYS A 156 -18.70 -5.42 0.86
N GLU A 157 -17.81 -5.16 -0.09
CA GLU A 157 -17.38 -6.12 -1.10
C GLU A 157 -16.76 -7.38 -0.48
N LEU A 158 -15.85 -7.20 0.49
CA LEU A 158 -15.19 -8.28 1.22
C LEU A 158 -16.19 -9.13 2.01
N SER A 159 -17.14 -8.48 2.69
CA SER A 159 -18.21 -9.17 3.42
C SER A 159 -19.06 -10.05 2.49
N LEU A 160 -19.42 -9.56 1.30
CA LEU A 160 -20.14 -10.35 0.29
C LEU A 160 -19.31 -11.55 -0.24
N LYS A 161 -17.99 -11.43 -0.26
CA LYS A 161 -17.06 -12.51 -0.63
C LYS A 161 -16.73 -13.45 0.53
N GLY A 162 -17.21 -13.19 1.75
CA GLY A 162 -16.84 -13.94 2.95
C GLY A 162 -15.39 -13.74 3.37
N ILE A 163 -14.73 -12.68 2.92
CA ILE A 163 -13.34 -12.35 3.26
C ILE A 163 -13.34 -11.36 4.43
N THR A 164 -12.57 -11.66 5.48
CA THR A 164 -12.46 -10.78 6.66
C THR A 164 -11.02 -10.34 6.86
N PRO A 165 -10.73 -9.03 6.86
CA PRO A 165 -9.42 -8.52 7.27
C PRO A 165 -9.13 -8.79 8.75
N ASP A 166 -7.86 -8.92 9.13
CA ASP A 166 -7.46 -9.04 10.55
C ASP A 166 -7.84 -7.80 11.37
N HIS A 167 -7.87 -6.63 10.74
CA HIS A 167 -8.32 -5.39 11.35
C HIS A 167 -8.88 -4.41 10.32
N ILE A 168 -9.83 -3.57 10.76
CA ILE A 168 -10.38 -2.46 9.98
C ILE A 168 -10.15 -1.17 10.76
N ALA A 169 -9.21 -0.36 10.27
CA ALA A 169 -8.82 0.91 10.87
C ALA A 169 -9.52 2.10 10.17
N CYS A 170 -9.66 3.23 10.85
CA CYS A 170 -10.20 4.46 10.26
C CYS A 170 -9.24 5.05 9.22
N ASP A 171 -7.93 5.01 9.49
CA ASP A 171 -6.87 5.52 8.62
C ASP A 171 -5.56 4.74 8.83
N LEU A 172 -4.51 5.13 8.10
CA LEU A 172 -3.19 4.49 8.18
C LEU A 172 -2.52 4.66 9.56
N TYR A 173 -2.81 5.74 10.29
CA TYR A 173 -2.22 5.99 11.60
C TYR A 173 -2.78 5.04 12.65
N GLU A 174 -4.10 4.82 12.64
CA GLU A 174 -4.72 3.78 13.48
C GLU A 174 -4.25 2.38 13.10
N ALA A 175 -4.11 2.07 11.80
CA ALA A 175 -3.56 0.80 11.35
C ALA A 175 -2.13 0.58 11.86
N ALA A 176 -1.28 1.61 11.84
CA ALA A 176 0.08 1.55 12.37
C ALA A 176 0.10 1.26 13.88
N LEU A 177 -0.76 1.92 14.66
CA LEU A 177 -0.90 1.64 16.09
C LEU A 177 -1.32 0.19 16.34
N TRP A 178 -2.29 -0.31 15.58
CA TRP A 178 -2.73 -1.71 15.70
C TRP A 178 -1.58 -2.68 15.41
N ILE A 179 -0.81 -2.44 14.34
CA ILE A 179 0.33 -3.28 13.95
C ILE A 179 1.34 -3.35 15.10
N ILE A 180 1.74 -2.20 15.65
CA ILE A 180 2.73 -2.14 16.73
C ILE A 180 2.26 -2.90 17.99
N LEU A 181 0.97 -2.86 18.29
CA LEU A 181 0.41 -3.52 19.48
C LEU A 181 0.21 -5.03 19.30
N ASN A 182 -0.01 -5.50 18.07
CA ASN A 182 -0.44 -6.88 17.79
C ASN A 182 0.59 -7.73 17.05
N VAL A 183 1.63 -7.10 16.49
CA VAL A 183 2.73 -7.79 15.79
C VAL A 183 3.99 -7.67 16.63
N LYS A 184 4.57 -8.83 16.98
CA LYS A 184 5.86 -8.91 17.67
C LYS A 184 6.96 -9.04 16.63
N ILE A 185 8.00 -8.22 16.76
CA ILE A 185 9.21 -8.24 15.91
C ILE A 185 10.41 -8.80 16.67
#